data_AF-A0A8H4SM31-F1
#
_entry.id   AF-A0A8H4SM31-F1
#
_cell.length_a   1.000
_cell.length_b   1.000
_cell.length_c   1.000
_cell.angle_alpha   90.00
_cell.angle_beta   90.00
_cell.angle_gamma   90.00
#
_symmetry.space_group_name_H-M   'P 1'
#
loop_
_entity.id
_entity.type
_entity.pdbx_description
1 polymer ?
#
loop_
_entity_poly.entity_id
_entity_poly.type
_entity_poly.pdbx_seq_one_letter_code
_entity_poly.pdbx_strand_id
1 'polypeptide(L)'
;MLDFIDYVSSTLNRFLAFDPALGVVLYEQLGDVTRYRMAIERQDRKHWARISRYWYQKAADRNPNIGRIQHSLAVLSHSDVLQKLFYLTKAFVSVQPYPPGHGQATIDIFFDHWKNLPFQHDMAAHFVIVHSALLVNDSGDRFKTSANIFMSLLPRHVQRPRSLNQHEVYIMSCNIASILGYGTPEYQHMADHFSKQNSGAAASESTSVQKKADAIFLTFGTLSVLLRHSKFPNVVPGIHISLAFLWRVSFHRSVMEMLEVAVPWQAVTAFLNSLFSHDTAFSKIEDQNFPVGDYGTAAQLPEDLLIRGQVWSKFYYPESFLKDASGYGISLDELDQEEVVRKNRCLWLGVQIAKNSLTGSTEIAVVIGISTCASTACPPAGEVMGTILYHGGFDPQYHEASQLPYQNFTVTVPTLITAGNGQINIANVVLVGVSIL
;
A
#
# COMPACT_ATOMS: atom_id res chain seq x y z
N MET A 1 -42.98 10.35 11.76
CA MET A 1 -41.72 9.66 11.41
C MET A 1 -40.51 10.55 11.65
N LEU A 2 -40.50 11.80 11.15
CA LEU A 2 -39.44 12.76 11.48
C LEU A 2 -39.32 13.05 12.98
N ASP A 3 -40.45 13.24 13.69
CA ASP A 3 -40.43 13.45 15.15
C ASP A 3 -39.77 12.30 15.92
N PHE A 4 -39.94 11.06 15.44
CA PHE A 4 -39.28 9.89 16.02
C PHE A 4 -37.77 9.92 15.76
N ILE A 5 -37.35 10.25 14.54
CA ILE A 5 -35.93 10.40 14.18
C ILE A 5 -35.28 11.51 15.02
N ASP A 6 -35.96 12.64 15.19
CA ASP A 6 -35.48 13.76 16.00
C ASP A 6 -35.40 13.39 17.49
N TYR A 7 -36.41 12.68 18.01
CA TYR A 7 -36.39 12.16 19.37
C TYR A 7 -35.22 11.20 19.62
N VAL A 8 -35.00 10.24 18.72
CA VAL A 8 -33.91 9.27 18.82
C VAL A 8 -32.56 9.99 18.71
N SER A 9 -32.38 10.85 17.70
CA SER A 9 -31.15 11.63 17.50
C SER A 9 -30.82 12.49 18.73
N SER A 10 -31.81 13.21 19.28
CA SER A 10 -31.65 14.01 20.49
C SER A 10 -31.26 13.15 21.70
N THR A 11 -31.89 12.00 21.87
CA THR A 11 -31.60 11.07 22.98
C THR A 11 -30.20 10.49 22.88
N LEU A 12 -29.78 10.03 21.70
CA LEU A 12 -28.42 9.53 21.47
C LEU A 12 -27.35 10.61 21.70
N ASN A 13 -27.60 11.83 21.24
CA ASN A 13 -26.69 12.96 21.49
C ASN A 13 -26.61 13.32 22.98
N ARG A 14 -27.70 13.23 23.74
CA ARG A 14 -27.69 13.41 25.20
C ARG A 14 -26.86 12.34 25.91
N PHE A 15 -26.95 11.08 25.49
CA PHE A 15 -26.09 10.02 26.02
C PHE A 15 -24.62 10.27 25.74
N LEU A 16 -24.26 10.72 24.53
CA LEU A 16 -22.88 11.08 24.21
C LEU A 16 -22.37 12.30 24.98
N ALA A 17 -23.24 13.28 25.24
CA ALA A 17 -22.90 14.44 26.05
C ALA A 17 -22.66 14.06 27.52
N PHE A 18 -23.43 13.08 28.02
CA PHE A 18 -23.27 12.55 29.38
C PHE A 18 -22.02 11.67 29.51
N ASP A 19 -21.77 10.78 28.54
CA ASP A 19 -20.60 9.91 28.52
C ASP A 19 -20.03 9.79 27.08
N PRO A 20 -18.96 10.54 26.76
CA PRO A 20 -18.30 10.46 25.45
C PRO A 20 -17.73 9.08 25.11
N ALA A 21 -17.46 8.22 26.11
CA ALA A 21 -16.95 6.88 25.88
C ALA A 21 -17.97 5.98 25.15
N LEU A 22 -19.26 6.29 25.29
CA LEU A 22 -20.33 5.62 24.54
C LEU A 22 -20.21 5.82 23.01
N GLY A 23 -19.36 6.74 22.55
CA GLY A 23 -19.03 6.93 21.13
C GLY A 23 -18.56 5.66 20.44
N VAL A 24 -17.92 4.73 21.15
CA VAL A 24 -17.52 3.42 20.58
C VAL A 24 -18.72 2.61 20.09
N VAL A 25 -19.91 2.84 20.65
CA VAL A 25 -21.16 2.20 20.20
C VAL A 25 -21.94 3.19 19.36
N LEU A 26 -22.33 4.34 19.94
CA LEU A 26 -23.42 5.19 19.46
C LEU A 26 -23.17 5.95 18.15
N TYR A 27 -21.91 6.10 17.72
CA TYR A 27 -21.61 6.82 16.48
C TYR A 27 -22.19 6.12 15.24
N GLU A 28 -22.23 4.79 15.23
CA GLU A 28 -22.82 4.04 14.11
C GLU A 28 -24.33 4.31 14.01
N GLN A 29 -25.05 4.23 15.13
CA GLN A 29 -26.50 4.46 15.19
C GLN A 29 -26.87 5.90 14.86
N LEU A 30 -26.05 6.89 15.25
CA LEU A 30 -26.24 8.28 14.81
C LEU A 30 -26.08 8.41 13.29
N GLY A 31 -25.14 7.67 12.70
CA GLY A 31 -25.01 7.53 11.25
C GLY A 31 -26.27 6.97 10.60
N ASP A 32 -26.82 5.89 11.15
CA ASP A 32 -28.04 5.23 10.67
C ASP A 32 -29.27 6.14 10.75
N VAL A 33 -29.51 6.75 11.91
CA VAL A 33 -30.62 7.68 12.14
C VAL A 33 -30.56 8.86 11.17
N THR A 34 -29.35 9.37 10.91
CA THR A 34 -29.14 10.44 9.93
C THR A 34 -29.42 9.96 8.50
N ARG A 35 -29.11 8.71 8.15
CA ARG A 35 -29.47 8.13 6.84
C ARG A 35 -30.98 7.97 6.68
N TYR A 36 -31.70 7.58 7.74
CA TYR A 36 -33.16 7.53 7.68
C TYR A 36 -33.74 8.91 7.40
N ARG A 37 -33.20 9.95 8.03
CA ARG A 37 -33.58 11.33 7.73
C ARG A 37 -33.29 11.71 6.28
N MET A 38 -32.09 11.40 5.80
CA MET A 38 -31.67 11.61 4.41
C MET A 38 -32.63 10.98 3.39
N ALA A 39 -33.21 9.82 3.70
CA ALA A 39 -34.15 9.13 2.82
C ALA A 39 -35.53 9.82 2.75
N ILE A 40 -35.94 10.49 3.83
CA ILE A 40 -37.21 11.23 3.94
C ILE A 40 -37.06 12.63 3.33
N GLU A 41 -36.05 13.39 3.76
CA GLU A 41 -35.82 14.78 3.35
C GLU A 41 -34.96 14.85 2.08
N ARG A 42 -35.56 14.44 0.95
CA ARG A 42 -34.85 14.30 -0.34
C ARG A 42 -34.23 15.60 -0.85
N GLN A 43 -34.78 16.77 -0.51
CA GLN A 43 -34.24 18.06 -0.94
C GLN A 43 -32.90 18.39 -0.28
N ASP A 44 -32.71 17.95 0.96
CA ASP A 44 -31.48 18.17 1.75
C ASP A 44 -30.56 16.94 1.78
N ARG A 45 -30.71 16.04 0.80
CA ARG A 45 -29.95 14.78 0.75
C ARG A 45 -28.44 14.98 0.88
N LYS A 46 -27.88 16.02 0.26
CA LYS A 46 -26.43 16.33 0.35
C LYS A 46 -26.02 16.75 1.76
N HIS A 47 -26.86 17.54 2.44
CA HIS A 47 -26.62 17.99 3.82
C HIS A 47 -26.63 16.79 4.78
N TRP A 48 -27.68 15.96 4.71
CA TRP A 48 -27.79 14.78 5.55
C TRP A 48 -26.74 13.70 5.23
N ALA A 49 -26.35 13.54 3.97
CA ALA A 49 -25.24 12.68 3.61
C ALA A 49 -23.92 13.11 4.27
N ARG A 50 -23.68 14.43 4.39
CA ARG A 50 -22.49 14.97 5.08
C ARG A 50 -22.53 14.66 6.58
N ILE A 51 -23.67 14.89 7.24
CA ILE A 51 -23.83 14.61 8.67
C ILE A 51 -23.70 13.10 8.96
N SER A 52 -24.31 12.27 8.13
CA SER A 52 -24.22 10.82 8.27
C SER A 52 -22.78 10.34 8.09
N ARG A 53 -22.06 10.86 7.07
CA ARG A 53 -20.66 10.53 6.83
C ARG A 53 -19.78 10.91 8.03
N TYR A 54 -20.01 12.07 8.63
CA TYR A 54 -19.31 12.51 9.84
C TYR A 54 -19.43 11.49 10.97
N TRP A 55 -20.65 11.00 11.23
CA TRP A 55 -20.87 10.00 12.28
C TRP A 55 -20.21 8.65 11.97
N TYR A 56 -20.32 8.15 10.74
CA TYR A 56 -19.63 6.91 10.38
C TYR A 56 -18.11 7.04 10.35
N GLN A 57 -17.55 8.21 10.02
CA GLN A 57 -16.11 8.46 10.14
C GLN A 57 -15.67 8.32 11.59
N LYS A 58 -16.38 8.98 12.52
CA LYS A 58 -16.13 8.79 13.96
C LYS A 58 -16.30 7.34 14.43
N ALA A 59 -17.31 6.64 13.90
CA ALA A 59 -17.50 5.22 14.20
C ALA A 59 -16.32 4.37 13.68
N ALA A 60 -15.80 4.67 12.48
CA ALA A 60 -14.65 4.00 11.88
C ALA A 60 -13.32 4.38 12.55
N ASP A 61 -13.21 5.54 13.19
CA ASP A 61 -12.06 5.93 14.01
C ASP A 61 -12.02 5.08 15.30
N ARG A 62 -13.17 4.84 15.92
CA ARG A 62 -13.27 4.01 17.14
C ARG A 62 -13.26 2.51 16.85
N ASN A 63 -13.81 2.08 15.73
CA ASN A 63 -13.97 0.68 15.35
C ASN A 63 -13.48 0.39 13.91
N PRO A 64 -12.19 0.61 13.62
CA PRO A 64 -11.66 0.47 12.26
C PRO A 64 -11.81 -0.94 11.69
N ASN A 65 -11.84 -1.95 12.56
CA ASN A 65 -11.91 -3.37 12.22
C ASN A 65 -13.26 -3.83 11.64
N ILE A 66 -14.32 -3.02 11.75
CA ILE A 66 -15.68 -3.43 11.42
C ILE A 66 -16.02 -3.09 9.98
N GLY A 67 -16.20 -4.12 9.15
CA GLY A 67 -16.50 -3.98 7.72
C GLY A 67 -17.85 -3.29 7.44
N ARG A 68 -18.89 -3.49 8.26
CA ARG A 68 -20.22 -2.88 8.05
C ARG A 68 -20.21 -1.35 8.12
N ILE A 69 -19.30 -0.78 8.93
CA ILE A 69 -19.11 0.67 9.03
C ILE A 69 -18.46 1.18 7.74
N GLN A 70 -17.47 0.45 7.22
CA GLN A 70 -16.84 0.76 5.94
C GLN A 70 -17.86 0.68 4.79
N HIS A 71 -18.71 -0.35 4.76
CA HIS A 71 -19.81 -0.47 3.80
C HIS A 71 -20.76 0.75 3.86
N SER A 72 -21.11 1.20 5.06
CA SER A 72 -21.96 2.39 5.26
C SER A 72 -21.31 3.67 4.72
N LEU A 73 -20.00 3.84 4.88
CA LEU A 73 -19.24 4.93 4.24
C LEU A 73 -19.30 4.82 2.71
N ALA A 74 -19.18 3.62 2.16
CA ALA A 74 -19.29 3.37 0.72
C ALA A 74 -20.65 3.81 0.15
N VAL A 75 -21.74 3.52 0.86
CA VAL A 75 -23.09 3.95 0.48
C VAL A 75 -23.19 5.48 0.41
N LEU A 76 -22.39 6.22 1.18
CA LEU A 76 -22.39 7.69 1.21
C LEU A 76 -21.43 8.34 0.20
N SER A 77 -20.53 7.58 -0.43
CA SER A 77 -19.53 8.05 -1.41
C SER A 77 -20.10 8.17 -2.83
N HIS A 78 -21.12 9.01 -3.03
CA HIS A 78 -21.80 9.13 -4.33
C HIS A 78 -21.01 9.91 -5.39
N SER A 79 -20.09 10.79 -4.99
CA SER A 79 -19.39 11.72 -5.88
C SER A 79 -18.03 11.20 -6.36
N ASP A 80 -17.55 10.10 -5.79
CA ASP A 80 -16.22 9.56 -6.06
C ASP A 80 -16.30 8.03 -6.20
N VAL A 81 -16.17 7.58 -7.44
CA VAL A 81 -16.31 6.18 -7.84
C VAL A 81 -15.20 5.32 -7.24
N LEU A 82 -13.96 5.84 -7.18
CA LEU A 82 -12.81 5.12 -6.63
C LEU A 82 -12.95 4.98 -5.12
N GLN A 83 -13.35 6.06 -4.42
CA GLN A 83 -13.60 6.00 -2.99
C GLN A 83 -14.73 5.03 -2.64
N LYS A 84 -15.80 5.01 -3.44
CA LYS A 84 -16.91 4.07 -3.24
C LYS A 84 -16.47 2.62 -3.37
N LEU A 85 -15.73 2.29 -4.44
CA LEU A 85 -15.21 0.94 -4.64
C LEU A 85 -14.22 0.55 -3.52
N PHE A 86 -13.38 1.49 -3.08
CA PHE A 86 -12.48 1.29 -1.94
C PHE A 86 -13.24 0.89 -0.67
N TYR A 87 -14.25 1.64 -0.27
CA TYR A 87 -14.99 1.31 0.95
C TYR A 87 -15.78 0.00 0.83
N LEU A 88 -16.32 -0.31 -0.36
CA LEU A 88 -16.99 -1.59 -0.62
C LEU A 88 -16.03 -2.78 -0.49
N THR A 89 -14.86 -2.70 -1.11
CA THR A 89 -13.86 -3.78 -1.04
C THR A 89 -13.22 -3.87 0.35
N LYS A 90 -12.91 -2.74 0.98
CA LYS A 90 -12.43 -2.67 2.38
C LYS A 90 -13.39 -3.34 3.35
N ALA A 91 -14.70 -3.20 3.15
CA ALA A 91 -15.70 -3.85 4.00
C ALA A 91 -15.56 -5.38 4.01
N PHE A 92 -15.15 -5.98 2.88
CA PHE A 92 -14.95 -7.42 2.76
C PHE A 92 -13.61 -7.91 3.33
N VAL A 93 -12.57 -7.08 3.28
CA VAL A 93 -11.23 -7.44 3.78
C VAL A 93 -10.91 -6.81 5.15
N SER A 94 -11.93 -6.31 5.85
CA SER A 94 -11.82 -5.86 7.23
C SER A 94 -11.63 -7.03 8.19
N VAL A 95 -11.00 -6.80 9.35
CA VAL A 95 -10.77 -7.85 10.37
C VAL A 95 -12.07 -8.51 10.84
N GLN A 96 -13.17 -7.76 10.90
CA GLN A 96 -14.53 -8.28 11.00
C GLN A 96 -15.22 -8.00 9.66
N PRO A 97 -15.14 -8.93 8.68
CA PRO A 97 -15.72 -8.74 7.36
C PRO A 97 -17.21 -8.46 7.41
N TYR A 98 -17.71 -7.62 6.50
CA TYR A 98 -19.14 -7.52 6.29
C TYR A 98 -19.63 -8.75 5.50
N PRO A 99 -20.59 -9.54 6.03
CA PRO A 99 -20.95 -10.81 5.40
C PRO A 99 -21.40 -10.65 3.94
N PRO A 100 -21.01 -11.56 3.04
CA PRO A 100 -21.38 -11.50 1.62
C PRO A 100 -22.89 -11.33 1.40
N GLY A 101 -23.72 -12.04 2.18
CA GLY A 101 -25.19 -11.94 2.06
C GLY A 101 -25.76 -10.52 2.23
N HIS A 102 -25.08 -9.62 2.94
CA HIS A 102 -25.53 -8.25 3.16
C HIS A 102 -24.77 -7.20 2.32
N GLY A 103 -23.50 -7.45 2.00
CA GLY A 103 -22.67 -6.53 1.20
C GLY A 103 -22.81 -6.74 -0.32
N GLN A 104 -23.03 -7.99 -0.75
CA GLN A 104 -22.97 -8.40 -2.16
C GLN A 104 -23.98 -7.64 -3.03
N ALA A 105 -25.23 -7.51 -2.59
CA ALA A 105 -26.25 -6.78 -3.34
C ALA A 105 -25.86 -5.32 -3.62
N THR A 106 -25.15 -4.66 -2.69
CA THR A 106 -24.74 -3.26 -2.89
C THR A 106 -23.63 -3.13 -3.93
N ILE A 107 -22.65 -4.04 -3.92
CA ILE A 107 -21.56 -4.03 -4.90
C ILE A 107 -22.03 -4.50 -6.27
N ASP A 108 -22.98 -5.44 -6.34
CA ASP A 108 -23.60 -5.89 -7.59
C ASP A 108 -24.39 -4.76 -8.25
N ILE A 109 -25.26 -4.05 -7.50
CA ILE A 109 -25.97 -2.88 -8.01
C ILE A 109 -24.98 -1.80 -8.47
N PHE A 110 -23.89 -1.62 -7.74
CA PHE A 110 -22.84 -0.68 -8.13
C PHE A 110 -22.19 -1.10 -9.46
N PHE A 111 -21.86 -2.37 -9.66
CA PHE A 111 -21.28 -2.87 -10.90
C PHE A 111 -22.24 -2.89 -12.08
N ASP A 112 -23.52 -3.22 -11.86
CA ASP A 112 -24.57 -3.24 -12.88
C ASP A 112 -24.73 -1.88 -13.57
N HIS A 113 -24.54 -0.79 -12.82
CA HIS A 113 -24.54 0.57 -13.36
C HIS A 113 -23.53 0.76 -14.50
N TRP A 114 -22.42 0.01 -14.49
CA TRP A 114 -21.32 0.13 -15.45
C TRP A 114 -21.37 -0.88 -16.59
N LYS A 115 -22.34 -1.81 -16.61
CA LYS A 115 -22.43 -2.84 -17.65
C LYS A 115 -22.78 -2.27 -19.04
N ASN A 116 -23.56 -1.19 -19.09
CA ASN A 116 -24.17 -0.68 -20.34
C ASN A 116 -23.73 0.75 -20.72
N LEU A 117 -22.75 1.34 -20.03
CA LEU A 117 -22.32 2.72 -20.31
C LEU A 117 -21.34 2.75 -21.48
N PRO A 118 -21.49 3.66 -22.47
CA PRO A 118 -20.55 3.79 -23.57
C PRO A 118 -19.19 4.26 -23.04
N PHE A 119 -18.17 3.41 -23.19
CA PHE A 119 -16.85 3.61 -22.60
C PHE A 119 -16.01 4.52 -23.48
N GLN A 120 -15.86 5.79 -23.09
CA GLN A 120 -14.80 6.63 -23.65
C GLN A 120 -13.94 7.23 -22.54
N HIS A 121 -12.68 6.77 -22.52
CA HIS A 121 -11.51 7.39 -21.84
C HIS A 121 -11.63 7.71 -20.33
N ASP A 122 -12.57 7.13 -19.59
CA ASP A 122 -12.60 7.26 -18.13
C ASP A 122 -11.81 6.12 -17.45
N MET A 123 -10.74 6.49 -16.76
CA MET A 123 -9.88 5.58 -16.00
C MET A 123 -10.65 4.87 -14.88
N ALA A 124 -11.49 5.60 -14.13
CA ALA A 124 -12.21 5.05 -12.99
C ALA A 124 -13.25 4.02 -13.43
N ALA A 125 -13.91 4.25 -14.57
CA ALA A 125 -14.85 3.30 -15.15
C ALA A 125 -14.18 1.97 -15.49
N HIS A 126 -13.02 2.01 -16.16
CA HIS A 126 -12.27 0.80 -16.50
C HIS A 126 -11.78 0.07 -15.24
N PHE A 127 -11.35 0.81 -14.22
CA PHE A 127 -10.97 0.23 -12.94
C PHE A 127 -12.12 -0.52 -12.26
N VAL A 128 -13.33 0.06 -12.25
CA VAL A 128 -14.53 -0.59 -11.71
C VAL A 128 -14.87 -1.86 -12.49
N ILE A 129 -14.77 -1.85 -13.82
CA ILE A 129 -15.06 -3.02 -14.66
C ILE A 129 -14.08 -4.15 -14.39
N VAL A 130 -12.79 -3.83 -14.24
CA VAL A 130 -11.75 -4.81 -13.91
C VAL A 130 -12.05 -5.49 -12.57
N HIS A 131 -12.40 -4.72 -11.54
CA HIS A 131 -12.80 -5.28 -10.24
C HIS A 131 -14.11 -6.06 -10.29
N SER A 132 -15.08 -5.63 -11.11
CA SER A 132 -16.32 -6.38 -11.35
C SER A 132 -16.04 -7.75 -11.98
N ALA A 133 -15.15 -7.80 -12.97
CA ALA A 133 -14.75 -9.03 -13.64
C ALA A 133 -14.05 -10.00 -12.66
N LEU A 134 -13.11 -9.49 -11.84
CA LEU A 134 -12.43 -10.28 -10.82
C LEU A 134 -13.40 -10.86 -9.77
N LEU A 135 -14.45 -10.13 -9.40
CA LEU A 135 -15.41 -10.55 -8.38
C LEU A 135 -16.42 -11.58 -8.91
N VAL A 136 -16.91 -11.40 -10.14
CA VAL A 136 -17.93 -12.29 -10.78
C VAL A 136 -17.29 -13.47 -11.53
N ASN A 137 -15.97 -13.60 -11.51
CA ASN A 137 -15.23 -14.66 -12.20
C ASN A 137 -15.26 -14.57 -13.74
N ASP A 138 -15.25 -13.36 -14.27
CA ASP A 138 -15.22 -13.07 -15.70
C ASP A 138 -13.80 -12.66 -16.15
N SER A 139 -12.83 -13.56 -15.98
CA SER A 139 -11.41 -13.41 -16.37
C SER A 139 -11.16 -13.43 -17.89
N GLY A 140 -12.19 -13.15 -18.70
CA GLY A 140 -12.15 -13.19 -20.16
C GLY A 140 -11.56 -11.93 -20.80
N ASP A 141 -11.88 -11.73 -22.09
CA ASP A 141 -11.38 -10.59 -22.88
C ASP A 141 -11.78 -9.23 -22.30
N ARG A 142 -12.91 -9.17 -21.58
CA ARG A 142 -13.38 -7.97 -20.92
C ARG A 142 -12.42 -7.50 -19.83
N PHE A 143 -11.95 -8.41 -18.97
CA PHE A 143 -10.93 -8.10 -17.96
C PHE A 143 -9.67 -7.55 -18.63
N LYS A 144 -9.10 -8.29 -19.59
CA LYS A 144 -7.84 -7.93 -20.26
C LYS A 144 -7.94 -6.56 -20.94
N THR A 145 -9.01 -6.34 -21.69
CA THR A 145 -9.24 -5.06 -22.39
C THR A 145 -9.35 -3.91 -21.41
N SER A 146 -10.17 -4.03 -20.37
CA SER A 146 -10.34 -2.96 -19.40
C SER A 146 -9.10 -2.73 -18.54
N ALA A 147 -8.37 -3.77 -18.16
CA ALA A 147 -7.12 -3.66 -17.42
C ALA A 147 -6.06 -2.91 -18.24
N ASN A 148 -5.89 -3.26 -19.51
CA ASN A 148 -4.95 -2.57 -20.40
C ASN A 148 -5.33 -1.10 -20.60
N ILE A 149 -6.62 -0.78 -20.78
CA ILE A 149 -7.06 0.61 -20.92
C ILE A 149 -6.85 1.38 -19.61
N PHE A 150 -7.25 0.84 -18.46
CA PHE A 150 -6.98 1.44 -17.15
C PHE A 150 -5.49 1.77 -16.98
N MET A 151 -4.63 0.78 -17.22
CA MET A 151 -3.17 0.93 -17.12
C MET A 151 -2.60 1.99 -18.07
N SER A 152 -3.18 2.12 -19.28
CA SER A 152 -2.79 3.15 -20.25
C SER A 152 -3.21 4.57 -19.83
N LEU A 153 -4.29 4.70 -19.07
CA LEU A 153 -4.85 5.98 -18.62
C LEU A 153 -4.27 6.44 -17.28
N LEU A 154 -3.84 5.51 -16.43
CA LEU A 154 -3.30 5.79 -15.09
C LEU A 154 -2.14 6.80 -15.10
N PRO A 155 -1.16 6.76 -16.03
CA PRO A 155 -0.10 7.78 -16.12
C PRO A 155 -0.64 9.22 -16.22
N ARG A 156 -1.70 9.44 -17.02
CA ARG A 156 -2.30 10.78 -17.17
C ARG A 156 -3.06 11.22 -15.92
N HIS A 157 -3.62 10.26 -15.17
CA HIS A 157 -4.29 10.54 -13.91
C HIS A 157 -3.28 10.99 -12.85
N VAL A 158 -2.21 10.23 -12.65
CA VAL A 158 -1.22 10.54 -11.60
C VAL A 158 -0.45 11.84 -11.87
N GLN A 159 -0.28 12.20 -13.15
CA GLN A 159 0.34 13.46 -13.59
C GLN A 159 -0.54 14.69 -13.42
N ARG A 160 -1.83 14.54 -13.07
CA ARG A 160 -2.77 15.63 -12.82
C ARG A 160 -3.14 15.62 -11.35
N PRO A 161 -2.26 16.13 -10.45
CA PRO A 161 -2.47 16.00 -9.02
C PRO A 161 -3.77 16.68 -8.64
N ARG A 162 -4.66 15.94 -7.98
CA ARG A 162 -5.72 16.52 -7.16
C ARG A 162 -5.18 16.46 -5.73
N SER A 163 -4.86 17.61 -5.15
CA SER A 163 -4.01 17.72 -3.97
C SER A 163 -4.47 16.98 -2.70
N LEU A 164 -5.64 16.32 -2.68
CA LEU A 164 -6.27 15.81 -1.46
C LEU A 164 -7.05 14.48 -1.61
N ASN A 165 -7.10 13.84 -2.77
CA ASN A 165 -8.11 12.79 -3.02
C ASN A 165 -7.69 11.34 -2.70
N GLN A 166 -6.44 11.06 -2.30
CA GLN A 166 -5.96 9.73 -1.87
C GLN A 166 -6.31 8.59 -2.87
N HIS A 167 -6.43 8.92 -4.16
CA HIS A 167 -6.94 7.98 -5.19
C HIS A 167 -6.01 6.79 -5.38
N GLU A 168 -4.70 7.01 -5.31
CA GLU A 168 -3.70 5.94 -5.44
C GLU A 168 -3.76 4.95 -4.27
N VAL A 169 -4.12 5.42 -3.07
CA VAL A 169 -4.37 4.56 -1.90
C VAL A 169 -5.63 3.74 -2.10
N TYR A 170 -6.71 4.34 -2.61
CA TYR A 170 -7.95 3.62 -2.93
C TYR A 170 -7.71 2.53 -3.97
N ILE A 171 -7.01 2.88 -5.06
CA ILE A 171 -6.68 1.95 -6.15
C ILE A 171 -5.85 0.78 -5.60
N MET A 172 -4.74 1.06 -4.92
CA MET A 172 -3.86 0.00 -4.42
C MET A 172 -4.55 -0.85 -3.33
N SER A 173 -5.39 -0.27 -2.49
CA SER A 173 -6.15 -1.04 -1.50
C SER A 173 -7.22 -1.93 -2.15
N CYS A 174 -7.87 -1.51 -3.24
CA CYS A 174 -8.78 -2.37 -3.99
C CYS A 174 -8.02 -3.53 -4.66
N ASN A 175 -6.85 -3.26 -5.22
CA ASN A 175 -5.96 -4.26 -5.81
C ASN A 175 -5.49 -5.30 -4.75
N ILE A 176 -5.08 -4.84 -3.57
CA ILE A 176 -4.76 -5.75 -2.46
C ILE A 176 -5.99 -6.58 -2.08
N ALA A 177 -7.19 -5.98 -2.02
CA ALA A 177 -8.41 -6.71 -1.73
C ALA A 177 -8.72 -7.80 -2.79
N SER A 178 -8.32 -7.62 -4.05
CA SER A 178 -8.48 -8.64 -5.09
C SER A 178 -7.48 -9.80 -4.95
N ILE A 179 -6.24 -9.54 -4.51
CA ILE A 179 -5.28 -10.60 -4.13
C ILE A 179 -5.84 -11.43 -2.97
N LEU A 180 -6.52 -10.78 -2.02
CA LEU A 180 -7.22 -11.43 -0.90
C LEU A 180 -8.57 -12.03 -1.31
N GLY A 181 -8.90 -12.04 -2.61
CA GLY A 181 -10.14 -12.55 -3.18
C GLY A 181 -11.40 -11.99 -2.53
N TYR A 182 -11.36 -10.73 -2.10
CA TYR A 182 -12.46 -10.03 -1.45
C TYR A 182 -13.06 -10.80 -0.25
N GLY A 183 -12.24 -11.54 0.51
CA GLY A 183 -12.71 -12.32 1.66
C GLY A 183 -13.60 -13.51 1.31
N THR A 184 -13.59 -13.98 0.05
CA THR A 184 -14.30 -15.20 -0.36
C THR A 184 -13.63 -16.45 0.23
N PRO A 185 -14.36 -17.57 0.46
CA PRO A 185 -13.81 -18.79 1.07
C PRO A 185 -12.56 -19.34 0.38
N GLU A 186 -12.48 -19.20 -0.95
CA GLU A 186 -11.31 -19.61 -1.76
C GLU A 186 -10.02 -18.87 -1.35
N TYR A 187 -10.14 -17.61 -0.91
CA TYR A 187 -9.03 -16.73 -0.54
C TYR A 187 -9.04 -16.39 0.95
N GLN A 188 -10.02 -16.89 1.69
CA GLN A 188 -10.11 -16.81 3.13
C GLN A 188 -8.88 -17.48 3.76
N HIS A 189 -8.34 -18.55 3.16
CA HIS A 189 -7.05 -19.12 3.57
C HIS A 189 -5.90 -18.10 3.58
N MET A 190 -5.82 -17.20 2.59
CA MET A 190 -4.80 -16.14 2.60
C MET A 190 -5.10 -15.09 3.68
N ALA A 191 -6.36 -14.70 3.85
CA ALA A 191 -6.78 -13.81 4.95
C ALA A 191 -6.55 -14.42 6.35
N ASP A 192 -6.74 -15.73 6.48
CA ASP A 192 -6.58 -16.55 7.68
C ASP A 192 -5.10 -16.75 8.00
N HIS A 193 -4.25 -16.91 6.98
CA HIS A 193 -2.80 -16.84 7.12
C HIS A 193 -2.40 -15.51 7.78
N PHE A 194 -3.03 -14.39 7.40
CA PHE A 194 -2.80 -13.11 8.07
C PHE A 194 -3.44 -13.01 9.46
N SER A 195 -4.43 -13.83 9.82
CA SER A 195 -5.24 -13.69 11.05
C SER A 195 -4.97 -14.73 12.14
N LYS A 196 -4.21 -15.80 11.86
CA LYS A 196 -4.01 -17.00 12.72
C LYS A 196 -5.32 -17.65 13.17
N GLN A 197 -6.01 -18.34 12.26
CA GLN A 197 -6.87 -19.49 12.56
C GLN A 197 -6.82 -20.47 11.37
N ASN A 198 -6.37 -21.71 11.60
CA ASN A 198 -6.32 -22.77 10.58
C ASN A 198 -7.72 -23.37 10.39
N SER A 199 -8.24 -23.35 9.16
CA SER A 199 -9.25 -24.33 8.74
C SER A 199 -9.19 -24.54 7.23
N GLY A 200 -8.85 -25.76 6.82
CA GLY A 200 -8.76 -26.17 5.42
C GLY A 200 -10.13 -26.37 4.77
N ALA A 201 -10.23 -25.99 3.49
CA ALA A 201 -11.29 -26.40 2.58
C ALA A 201 -10.77 -26.26 1.14
N ALA A 202 -10.92 -27.34 0.37
CA ALA A 202 -10.52 -27.43 -1.03
C ALA A 202 -11.59 -26.78 -1.94
N ALA A 203 -11.15 -25.93 -2.87
CA ALA A 203 -11.97 -25.34 -3.94
C ALA A 203 -11.40 -25.70 -5.31
N SER A 204 -12.23 -25.66 -6.37
CA SER A 204 -11.85 -26.14 -7.70
C SER A 204 -10.68 -25.35 -8.31
N GLU A 205 -9.71 -26.09 -8.83
CA GLU A 205 -8.33 -25.61 -9.02
C GLU A 205 -8.10 -24.74 -10.27
N SER A 206 -8.85 -24.93 -11.36
CA SER A 206 -8.50 -24.32 -12.65
C SER A 206 -8.97 -22.86 -12.80
N THR A 207 -10.20 -22.54 -12.38
CA THR A 207 -10.74 -21.18 -12.48
C THR A 207 -10.21 -20.26 -11.37
N SER A 208 -9.85 -20.82 -10.21
CA SER A 208 -9.25 -20.07 -9.10
C SER A 208 -7.81 -19.62 -9.39
N VAL A 209 -7.05 -20.35 -10.22
CA VAL A 209 -5.67 -20.00 -10.60
C VAL A 209 -5.62 -18.79 -11.55
N GLN A 210 -6.47 -18.73 -12.58
CA GLN A 210 -6.47 -17.60 -13.52
C GLN A 210 -6.86 -16.28 -12.83
N LYS A 211 -7.87 -16.32 -11.94
CA LYS A 211 -8.27 -15.16 -11.13
C LYS A 211 -7.13 -14.62 -10.27
N LYS A 212 -6.36 -15.52 -9.63
CA LYS A 212 -5.15 -15.15 -8.87
C LYS A 212 -4.15 -14.44 -9.76
N ALA A 213 -3.84 -15.03 -10.92
CA ALA A 213 -2.90 -14.45 -11.88
C ALA A 213 -3.35 -13.06 -12.34
N ASP A 214 -4.65 -12.87 -12.62
CA ASP A 214 -5.23 -11.60 -13.04
C ASP A 214 -5.17 -10.52 -11.93
N ALA A 215 -5.48 -10.90 -10.68
CA ALA A 215 -5.36 -10.00 -9.53
C ALA A 215 -3.90 -9.58 -9.26
N ILE A 216 -2.97 -10.53 -9.38
CA ILE A 216 -1.52 -10.30 -9.25
C ILE A 216 -1.03 -9.36 -10.37
N PHE A 217 -1.42 -9.64 -11.62
CA PHE A 217 -1.10 -8.82 -12.79
C PHE A 217 -1.60 -7.38 -12.62
N LEU A 218 -2.87 -7.20 -12.21
CA LEU A 218 -3.43 -5.88 -11.97
C LEU A 218 -2.67 -5.14 -10.86
N THR A 219 -2.43 -5.81 -9.73
CA THR A 219 -1.82 -5.19 -8.56
C THR A 219 -0.40 -4.72 -8.83
N PHE A 220 0.46 -5.61 -9.32
CA PHE A 220 1.87 -5.28 -9.53
C PHE A 220 2.13 -4.52 -10.83
N GLY A 221 1.26 -4.69 -11.83
CA GLY A 221 1.20 -3.78 -12.97
C GLY A 221 0.92 -2.35 -12.51
N THR A 222 -0.13 -2.14 -11.70
CA THR A 222 -0.46 -0.82 -11.16
C THR A 222 0.71 -0.25 -10.34
N LEU A 223 1.30 -1.05 -9.45
CA LEU A 223 2.48 -0.64 -8.67
C LEU A 223 3.65 -0.21 -9.56
N SER A 224 3.91 -0.94 -10.64
CA SER A 224 4.95 -0.59 -11.63
C SER A 224 4.69 0.78 -12.26
N VAL A 225 3.43 1.12 -12.58
CA VAL A 225 3.08 2.44 -13.10
C VAL A 225 3.31 3.54 -12.05
N LEU A 226 2.90 3.32 -10.79
CA LEU A 226 3.11 4.28 -9.71
C LEU A 226 4.61 4.52 -9.47
N LEU A 227 5.42 3.45 -9.39
CA LEU A 227 6.87 3.53 -9.18
C LEU A 227 7.58 4.33 -10.29
N ARG A 228 7.19 4.14 -11.55
CA ARG A 228 7.73 4.91 -12.70
C ARG A 228 7.37 6.41 -12.64
N HIS A 229 6.34 6.76 -11.89
CA HIS A 229 5.85 8.13 -11.73
C HIS A 229 6.08 8.66 -10.30
N SER A 230 7.01 8.06 -9.55
CA SER A 230 7.32 8.40 -8.15
C SER A 230 7.72 9.86 -7.92
N LYS A 231 8.13 10.58 -8.97
CA LYS A 231 8.37 12.04 -8.94
C LYS A 231 7.12 12.87 -8.61
N PHE A 232 5.92 12.30 -8.73
CA PHE A 232 4.66 12.96 -8.38
C PHE A 232 4.25 12.59 -6.95
N PRO A 233 4.20 13.53 -5.99
CA PRO A 233 3.99 13.20 -4.57
C PRO A 233 2.71 12.38 -4.27
N ASN A 234 1.64 12.56 -5.06
CA ASN A 234 0.36 11.85 -4.87
C ASN A 234 0.46 10.33 -5.08
N VAL A 235 1.47 9.82 -5.78
CA VAL A 235 1.61 8.36 -5.97
C VAL A 235 2.31 7.68 -4.80
N VAL A 236 3.08 8.43 -4.02
CA VAL A 236 3.90 7.89 -2.93
C VAL A 236 3.05 7.22 -1.84
N PRO A 237 1.88 7.76 -1.42
CA PRO A 237 0.96 7.05 -0.52
C PRO A 237 0.55 5.67 -1.05
N GLY A 238 0.26 5.54 -2.35
CA GLY A 238 -0.06 4.27 -2.98
C GLY A 238 1.12 3.28 -2.98
N ILE A 239 2.33 3.79 -3.23
CA ILE A 239 3.57 2.98 -3.15
C ILE A 239 3.83 2.54 -1.70
N HIS A 240 3.69 3.44 -0.73
CA HIS A 240 3.88 3.18 0.70
C HIS A 240 2.99 2.02 1.17
N ILE A 241 1.68 2.05 0.88
CA ILE A 241 0.79 0.95 1.30
C ILE A 241 1.10 -0.37 0.58
N SER A 242 1.66 -0.30 -0.64
CA SER A 242 2.09 -1.48 -1.39
C SER A 242 3.32 -2.12 -0.77
N LEU A 243 4.28 -1.31 -0.33
CA LEU A 243 5.45 -1.79 0.43
C LEU A 243 5.02 -2.36 1.78
N ALA A 244 4.06 -1.73 2.48
CA ALA A 244 3.54 -2.27 3.74
C ALA A 244 2.86 -3.64 3.53
N PHE A 245 2.13 -3.81 2.43
CA PHE A 245 1.57 -5.10 2.03
C PHE A 245 2.67 -6.13 1.70
N LEU A 246 3.68 -5.76 0.91
CA LEU A 246 4.82 -6.63 0.58
C LEU A 246 5.58 -7.08 1.84
N TRP A 247 5.82 -6.16 2.77
CA TRP A 247 6.38 -6.47 4.07
C TRP A 247 5.49 -7.45 4.83
N ARG A 248 4.17 -7.25 4.84
CA ARG A 248 3.26 -8.19 5.52
C ARG A 248 3.34 -9.59 4.92
N VAL A 249 3.31 -9.73 3.59
CA VAL A 249 3.35 -11.04 2.94
C VAL A 249 4.71 -11.71 3.05
N SER A 250 5.80 -10.97 3.28
CA SER A 250 7.14 -11.55 3.50
C SER A 250 7.20 -12.52 4.70
N PHE A 251 6.31 -12.36 5.69
CA PHE A 251 6.19 -13.29 6.83
C PHE A 251 5.46 -14.60 6.49
N HIS A 252 4.93 -14.73 5.27
CA HIS A 252 4.11 -15.86 4.84
C HIS A 252 4.67 -16.47 3.55
N ARG A 253 5.59 -17.43 3.71
CA ARG A 253 6.34 -18.06 2.62
C ARG A 253 5.49 -18.48 1.42
N SER A 254 4.40 -19.21 1.65
CA SER A 254 3.50 -19.70 0.59
C SER A 254 2.84 -18.57 -0.21
N VAL A 255 2.56 -17.43 0.43
CA VAL A 255 1.98 -16.26 -0.24
C VAL A 255 3.08 -15.52 -1.01
N MET A 256 4.26 -15.35 -0.41
CA MET A 256 5.39 -14.67 -1.05
C MET A 256 5.85 -15.39 -2.33
N GLU A 257 5.99 -16.72 -2.29
CA GLU A 257 6.37 -17.54 -3.46
C GLU A 257 5.41 -17.35 -4.65
N MET A 258 4.14 -17.07 -4.40
CA MET A 258 3.15 -16.80 -5.45
C MET A 258 3.30 -15.40 -6.06
N LEU A 259 3.69 -14.41 -5.24
CA LEU A 259 3.69 -13.00 -5.64
C LEU A 259 5.04 -12.55 -6.20
N GLU A 260 6.15 -13.11 -5.71
CA GLU A 260 7.51 -12.61 -5.89
C GLU A 260 7.89 -12.36 -7.36
N VAL A 261 7.50 -13.27 -8.26
CA VAL A 261 7.83 -13.19 -9.69
C VAL A 261 7.16 -12.00 -10.38
N ALA A 262 6.01 -11.54 -9.87
CA ALA A 262 5.26 -10.45 -10.46
C ALA A 262 5.63 -9.08 -9.86
N VAL A 263 6.27 -9.04 -8.68
CA VAL A 263 6.67 -7.79 -8.04
C VAL A 263 7.71 -7.08 -8.91
N PRO A 264 7.56 -5.77 -9.20
CA PRO A 264 8.50 -5.04 -10.04
C PRO A 264 9.74 -4.62 -9.23
N TRP A 265 10.53 -5.58 -8.75
CA TRP A 265 11.66 -5.37 -7.82
C TRP A 265 12.65 -4.31 -8.30
N GLN A 266 12.99 -4.31 -9.60
CA GLN A 266 13.87 -3.30 -10.18
C GLN A 266 13.30 -1.87 -10.05
N ALA A 267 11.99 -1.70 -10.21
CA ALA A 267 11.36 -0.40 -10.04
C ALA A 267 11.23 -0.03 -8.56
N VAL A 268 11.02 -1.01 -7.68
CA VAL A 268 11.02 -0.83 -6.22
C VAL A 268 12.39 -0.34 -5.74
N THR A 269 13.47 -1.00 -6.15
CA THR A 269 14.83 -0.60 -5.76
C THR A 269 15.20 0.76 -6.34
N ALA A 270 14.86 1.04 -7.61
CA ALA A 270 15.08 2.36 -8.20
C ALA A 270 14.35 3.47 -7.42
N PHE A 271 13.09 3.23 -7.02
CA PHE A 271 12.32 4.15 -6.20
C PHE A 271 12.97 4.38 -4.83
N LEU A 272 13.28 3.32 -4.09
CA LEU A 272 13.92 3.44 -2.77
C LEU A 272 15.26 4.18 -2.86
N ASN A 273 16.07 3.86 -3.87
CA ASN A 273 17.35 4.53 -4.09
C ASN A 273 17.19 6.04 -4.39
N SER A 274 16.08 6.43 -5.04
CA SER A 274 15.77 7.85 -5.29
C SER A 274 15.30 8.62 -4.06
N LEU A 275 14.98 7.95 -2.96
CA LEU A 275 14.57 8.60 -1.72
C LEU A 275 15.76 9.02 -0.85
N PHE A 276 16.97 8.49 -1.12
CA PHE A 276 18.16 8.87 -0.38
C PHE A 276 18.55 10.32 -0.65
N SER A 277 18.85 11.02 0.43
CA SER A 277 19.36 12.39 0.48
C SER A 277 20.57 12.47 1.42
N HIS A 278 21.33 13.56 1.36
CA HIS A 278 22.54 13.71 2.18
C HIS A 278 22.25 13.69 3.70
N ASP A 279 21.03 14.05 4.10
CA ASP A 279 20.55 14.08 5.49
C ASP A 279 19.82 12.78 5.91
N THR A 280 19.82 11.75 5.07
CA THR A 280 19.14 10.49 5.39
C THR A 280 19.80 9.78 6.58
N ALA A 281 19.05 9.62 7.67
CA ALA A 281 19.50 8.94 8.88
C ALA A 281 19.33 7.41 8.77
N PHE A 282 20.37 6.72 8.31
CA PHE A 282 20.36 5.25 8.14
C PHE A 282 20.03 4.49 9.43
N SER A 283 20.46 4.98 10.59
CA SER A 283 20.12 4.38 11.89
C SER A 283 18.62 4.30 12.14
N LYS A 284 17.83 5.26 11.66
CA LYS A 284 16.37 5.25 11.75
C LYS A 284 15.71 4.32 10.72
N ILE A 285 16.35 4.12 9.57
CA ILE A 285 15.86 3.24 8.50
C ILE A 285 16.06 1.76 8.88
N GLU A 286 17.17 1.45 9.55
CA GLU A 286 17.52 0.08 9.93
C GLU A 286 16.91 -0.36 11.27
N ASP A 287 16.29 0.57 12.00
CA ASP A 287 15.66 0.32 13.30
C ASP A 287 14.66 -0.85 13.21
N GLN A 288 14.60 -1.64 14.28
CA GLN A 288 13.63 -2.73 14.40
C GLN A 288 12.22 -2.19 14.70
N ASN A 289 12.15 -1.01 15.32
CA ASN A 289 10.89 -0.37 15.66
C ASN A 289 10.31 0.37 14.46
N PHE A 290 8.99 0.45 14.44
CA PHE A 290 8.27 1.22 13.45
C PHE A 290 8.67 2.71 13.53
N PRO A 291 8.97 3.36 12.39
CA PRO A 291 9.37 4.77 12.38
C PRO A 291 8.15 5.66 12.69
N VAL A 292 8.05 6.05 13.97
CA VAL A 292 7.16 7.10 14.45
C VAL A 292 7.86 8.43 14.23
N GLY A 293 7.14 9.44 13.71
CA GLY A 293 7.70 10.78 13.56
C GLY A 293 8.15 11.35 14.91
N ASP A 294 9.25 12.10 14.94
CA ASP A 294 9.73 12.75 16.17
C ASP A 294 8.67 13.77 16.67
N TYR A 295 8.61 13.97 18.00
CA TYR A 295 7.66 14.84 18.69
C TYR A 295 7.40 16.16 17.94
N GLY A 296 6.22 16.30 17.33
CA GLY A 296 5.81 17.49 16.56
C GLY A 296 5.71 17.31 15.04
N THR A 297 6.03 16.12 14.51
CA THR A 297 5.71 15.73 13.12
C THR A 297 4.37 14.99 13.04
N ALA A 298 3.69 15.00 11.87
CA ALA A 298 2.47 14.23 11.64
C ALA A 298 2.68 12.76 12.03
N ALA A 299 2.21 12.39 13.23
CA ALA A 299 2.46 11.06 13.78
C ALA A 299 1.86 9.97 12.88
N GLN A 300 0.71 10.27 12.26
CA GLN A 300 -0.06 9.41 11.37
C GLN A 300 -0.13 10.07 9.99
N LEU A 301 0.06 9.28 8.94
CA LEU A 301 -0.16 9.70 7.57
C LEU A 301 -1.65 9.49 7.20
N PRO A 302 -2.20 10.28 6.26
CA PRO A 302 -3.58 10.11 5.79
C PRO A 302 -3.88 8.68 5.34
N GLU A 303 -2.93 8.03 4.65
CA GLU A 303 -3.08 6.65 4.22
C GLU A 303 -3.14 5.64 5.36
N ASP A 304 -2.54 5.91 6.52
CA ASP A 304 -2.60 5.00 7.67
C ASP A 304 -4.03 4.89 8.20
N LEU A 305 -4.70 6.04 8.26
CA LEU A 305 -6.10 6.16 8.65
C LEU A 305 -7.03 5.49 7.65
N LEU A 306 -6.64 5.44 6.37
CA LEU A 306 -7.40 4.76 5.33
C LEU A 306 -7.23 3.24 5.41
N ILE A 307 -6.01 2.73 5.55
CA ILE A 307 -5.77 1.27 5.46
C ILE A 307 -6.01 0.53 6.77
N ARG A 308 -6.09 1.20 7.92
CA ARG A 308 -6.34 0.56 9.22
C ARG A 308 -7.61 -0.31 9.20
N GLY A 309 -7.55 -1.37 9.99
CA GLY A 309 -8.67 -2.29 10.21
C GLY A 309 -8.86 -3.35 9.12
N GLN A 310 -7.96 -3.40 8.13
CA GLN A 310 -7.91 -4.51 7.16
C GLN A 310 -7.08 -5.67 7.72
N VAL A 311 -7.41 -6.90 7.29
CA VAL A 311 -6.74 -8.13 7.77
C VAL A 311 -5.22 -8.11 7.55
N TRP A 312 -4.76 -7.52 6.45
CA TRP A 312 -3.35 -7.43 6.08
C TRP A 312 -2.60 -6.29 6.80
N SER A 313 -3.29 -5.18 7.13
CA SER A 313 -2.67 -4.00 7.75
C SER A 313 -2.67 -4.04 9.28
N LYS A 314 -3.40 -4.98 9.89
CA LYS A 314 -3.59 -5.09 11.35
C LYS A 314 -2.27 -5.10 12.14
N PHE A 315 -1.23 -5.73 11.60
CA PHE A 315 0.06 -5.91 12.26
C PHE A 315 1.15 -4.97 11.76
N TYR A 316 0.78 -3.99 10.93
CA TYR A 316 1.73 -3.00 10.43
C TYR A 316 2.12 -1.96 11.49
N TYR A 317 1.19 -1.62 12.38
CA TYR A 317 1.37 -0.55 13.36
C TYR A 317 1.68 -1.08 14.76
N PRO A 318 2.52 -0.37 15.55
CA PRO A 318 2.65 -0.60 16.98
C PRO A 318 1.31 -0.47 17.72
N GLU A 319 1.22 -1.08 18.89
CA GLU A 319 0.04 -0.91 19.73
C GLU A 319 -0.18 0.56 20.07
N SER A 320 -1.43 1.00 20.08
CA SER A 320 -1.86 2.38 20.37
C SER A 320 -1.51 3.47 19.34
N PHE A 321 -0.69 3.18 18.33
CA PHE A 321 -0.31 4.16 17.29
C PHE A 321 -1.51 4.86 16.63
N LEU A 322 -2.62 4.15 16.43
CA LEU A 322 -3.84 4.66 15.79
C LEU A 322 -4.94 5.15 16.77
N LYS A 323 -4.72 5.14 18.09
CA LYS A 323 -5.78 5.41 19.09
C LYS A 323 -6.13 6.91 19.24
N ASP A 324 -5.20 7.81 18.93
CA ASP A 324 -5.34 9.27 19.11
C ASP A 324 -5.48 10.05 17.79
N ALA A 325 -6.34 9.57 16.87
CA ALA A 325 -6.59 10.22 15.58
C ALA A 325 -7.49 11.48 15.66
N SER A 326 -7.79 12.01 16.86
CA SER A 326 -8.74 13.12 17.01
C SER A 326 -8.09 14.47 16.75
N GLY A 327 -8.30 14.99 15.54
CA GLY A 327 -8.18 16.42 15.23
C GLY A 327 -6.86 16.83 14.61
N TYR A 328 -6.69 16.55 13.32
CA TYR A 328 -5.60 17.11 12.52
C TYR A 328 -6.21 18.08 11.48
N GLY A 329 -5.83 19.35 11.58
CA GLY A 329 -6.15 20.38 10.61
C GLY A 329 -4.90 20.61 9.77
N ILE A 330 -4.99 20.32 8.47
CA ILE A 330 -3.87 20.35 7.52
C ILE A 330 -3.27 21.77 7.46
N SER A 331 -2.12 21.99 8.09
CA SER A 331 -1.28 23.17 7.81
C SER A 331 -0.28 22.88 6.69
N LEU A 332 0.20 23.92 5.98
CA LEU A 332 1.23 23.75 4.95
C LEU A 332 2.51 23.10 5.51
N ASP A 333 2.90 23.48 6.73
CA ASP A 333 4.05 22.89 7.44
C ASP A 333 3.84 21.39 7.76
N GLU A 334 2.59 20.92 7.82
CA GLU A 334 2.27 19.51 8.11
C GLU A 334 2.43 18.64 6.86
N LEU A 335 2.16 19.19 5.66
CA LEU A 335 2.34 18.47 4.40
C LEU A 335 3.82 18.14 4.13
N ASP A 336 4.73 19.07 4.45
CA ASP A 336 6.16 18.86 4.32
C ASP A 336 6.65 17.78 5.31
N GLN A 337 6.08 17.75 6.53
CA GLN A 337 6.38 16.72 7.52
C GLN A 337 5.85 15.34 7.09
N GLU A 338 4.63 15.26 6.54
CA GLU A 338 4.08 14.01 6.02
C GLU A 338 4.97 13.41 4.93
N GLU A 339 5.51 14.24 4.02
CA GLU A 339 6.41 13.77 2.98
C GLU A 339 7.69 13.15 3.55
N VAL A 340 8.31 13.80 4.55
CA VAL A 340 9.50 13.28 5.22
C VAL A 340 9.20 11.96 5.93
N VAL A 341 8.11 11.89 6.71
CA VAL A 341 7.70 10.67 7.42
C VAL A 341 7.44 9.52 6.43
N ARG A 342 6.76 9.82 5.32
CA ARG A 342 6.46 8.85 4.27
C ARG A 342 7.72 8.31 3.57
N LYS A 343 8.69 9.18 3.25
CA LYS A 343 9.99 8.76 2.69
C LYS A 343 10.72 7.82 3.64
N ASN A 344 10.81 8.18 4.92
CA ASN A 344 11.45 7.35 5.94
C ASN A 344 10.77 5.99 6.09
N ARG A 345 9.44 5.95 6.06
CA ARG A 345 8.67 4.69 6.10
C ARG A 345 8.90 3.80 4.88
N CYS A 346 8.94 4.37 3.69
CA CYS A 346 9.25 3.63 2.47
C CYS A 346 10.65 3.00 2.55
N LEU A 347 11.67 3.77 2.97
CA LEU A 347 13.04 3.28 3.16
C LEU A 347 13.09 2.18 4.22
N TRP A 348 12.47 2.39 5.38
CA TRP A 348 12.39 1.40 6.45
C TRP A 348 11.74 0.10 5.97
N LEU A 349 10.60 0.18 5.28
CA LEU A 349 9.93 -0.97 4.69
C LEU A 349 10.83 -1.72 3.70
N GLY A 350 11.59 -1.00 2.87
CA GLY A 350 12.57 -1.59 1.96
C GLY A 350 13.58 -2.47 2.69
N VAL A 351 14.14 -1.96 3.79
CA VAL A 351 15.07 -2.72 4.65
C VAL A 351 14.38 -3.91 5.31
N GLN A 352 13.18 -3.74 5.86
CA GLN A 352 12.47 -4.84 6.52
C GLN A 352 12.06 -5.95 5.55
N ILE A 353 11.65 -5.60 4.32
CA ILE A 353 11.37 -6.59 3.25
C ILE A 353 12.65 -7.36 2.91
N ALA A 354 13.78 -6.67 2.74
CA ALA A 354 15.06 -7.31 2.45
C ALA A 354 15.51 -8.25 3.58
N LYS A 355 15.35 -7.85 4.84
CA LYS A 355 15.65 -8.68 6.02
C LYS A 355 14.80 -9.95 6.10
N ASN A 356 13.55 -9.87 5.65
CA ASN A 356 12.61 -10.99 5.61
C ASN A 356 12.63 -11.77 4.29
N SER A 357 13.48 -11.38 3.32
CA SER A 357 13.60 -12.11 2.07
C SER A 357 14.06 -13.52 2.39
N LEU A 358 13.27 -14.50 1.96
CA LEU A 358 13.49 -15.94 2.16
C LEU A 358 14.83 -16.43 1.59
N THR A 359 15.45 -15.59 0.76
CA THR A 359 16.80 -15.81 0.29
C THR A 359 17.80 -15.23 1.28
N GLY A 360 18.37 -16.09 2.12
CA GLY A 360 19.58 -15.72 2.83
C GLY A 360 20.64 -15.33 1.80
N SER A 361 20.97 -14.04 1.74
CA SER A 361 22.07 -13.57 0.93
C SER A 361 23.34 -13.68 1.77
N THR A 362 24.25 -14.58 1.40
CA THR A 362 25.58 -14.63 2.01
C THR A 362 26.51 -13.83 1.12
N GLU A 363 27.14 -12.80 1.67
CA GLU A 363 28.17 -12.08 0.93
C GLU A 363 29.35 -13.02 0.66
N ILE A 364 29.69 -13.20 -0.62
CA ILE A 364 30.77 -14.11 -1.03
C ILE A 364 32.07 -13.33 -1.13
N ALA A 365 32.04 -12.22 -1.86
CA ALA A 365 33.23 -11.43 -2.13
C ALA A 365 32.89 -10.02 -2.62
N VAL A 366 33.79 -9.09 -2.32
CA VAL A 366 33.90 -7.82 -3.02
C VAL A 366 35.10 -7.89 -3.97
N VAL A 367 34.91 -7.36 -5.17
CA VAL A 367 35.95 -7.23 -6.18
C VAL A 367 36.14 -5.75 -6.48
N ILE A 368 37.36 -5.25 -6.33
CA ILE A 368 37.75 -3.87 -6.66
C ILE A 368 38.67 -3.94 -7.86
N GLY A 369 38.30 -3.24 -8.93
CA GLY A 369 39.09 -3.15 -10.15
C GLY A 369 39.37 -1.71 -10.54
N ILE A 370 40.37 -1.52 -11.39
CA ILE A 370 40.76 -0.21 -11.93
C ILE A 370 40.91 -0.29 -13.45
N SER A 371 40.34 0.69 -14.14
CA SER A 371 40.50 0.88 -15.57
C SER A 371 41.12 2.24 -15.85
N THR A 372 42.14 2.30 -16.71
CA THR A 372 42.65 3.57 -17.24
C THR A 372 41.90 3.95 -18.50
N CYS A 373 41.55 5.22 -18.58
CA CYS A 373 40.98 5.86 -19.76
C CYS A 373 41.78 7.13 -20.08
N ALA A 374 43.11 7.06 -19.96
CA ALA A 374 43.99 8.21 -20.14
C ALA A 374 43.86 8.89 -21.52
N SER A 375 43.51 8.12 -22.57
CA SER A 375 43.43 8.58 -23.95
C SER A 375 41.99 8.69 -24.51
N THR A 376 40.98 8.20 -23.80
CA THR A 376 39.58 8.14 -24.25
C THR A 376 38.60 8.38 -23.12
N ALA A 377 37.30 8.56 -23.40
CA ALA A 377 36.30 8.58 -22.34
C ALA A 377 36.27 7.24 -21.59
N CYS A 378 36.09 7.29 -20.27
CA CYS A 378 35.95 6.08 -19.47
C CYS A 378 34.68 5.30 -19.88
N PRO A 379 34.79 3.97 -20.10
CA PRO A 379 33.63 3.14 -20.41
C PRO A 379 32.67 3.07 -19.20
N PRO A 380 31.37 2.85 -19.40
CA PRO A 380 30.41 2.76 -18.30
C PRO A 380 30.83 1.74 -17.24
N ALA A 381 30.68 2.09 -15.96
CA ALA A 381 31.15 1.28 -14.82
C ALA A 381 30.54 -0.14 -14.75
N GLY A 382 29.39 -0.36 -15.41
CA GLY A 382 28.74 -1.68 -15.48
C GLY A 382 29.26 -2.60 -16.60
N GLU A 383 30.12 -2.12 -17.51
CA GLU A 383 30.58 -2.90 -18.67
C GLU A 383 31.96 -3.52 -18.49
N VAL A 384 32.82 -2.96 -17.62
CA VAL A 384 34.19 -3.43 -17.42
C VAL A 384 34.62 -3.31 -15.96
N MET A 385 35.30 -4.35 -15.42
CA MET A 385 35.97 -4.26 -14.12
C MET A 385 37.40 -3.72 -14.20
N GLY A 386 38.06 -3.87 -15.36
CA GLY A 386 39.46 -3.47 -15.51
C GLY A 386 40.45 -4.44 -14.86
N THR A 387 41.61 -3.93 -14.45
CA THR A 387 42.62 -4.70 -13.72
C THR A 387 42.17 -4.89 -12.28
N ILE A 388 42.05 -6.13 -11.82
CA ILE A 388 41.61 -6.44 -10.45
C ILE A 388 42.70 -6.07 -9.44
N LEU A 389 42.32 -5.25 -8.47
CA LEU A 389 43.16 -4.78 -7.36
C LEU A 389 42.90 -5.57 -6.07
N TYR A 390 41.66 -6.00 -5.86
CA TYR A 390 41.25 -6.79 -4.71
C TYR A 390 40.18 -7.79 -5.13
N HIS A 391 40.27 -9.01 -4.62
CA HIS A 391 39.19 -9.99 -4.62
C HIS A 391 39.26 -10.73 -3.28
N GLY A 392 38.15 -10.76 -2.55
CA GLY A 392 38.12 -11.42 -1.25
C GLY A 392 36.85 -11.11 -0.48
N GLY A 393 36.76 -11.63 0.74
CA GLY A 393 35.61 -11.42 1.61
C GLY A 393 35.38 -9.94 1.92
N PHE A 394 34.14 -9.61 2.26
CA PHE A 394 33.74 -8.31 2.78
C PHE A 394 33.06 -8.54 4.13
N ASP A 395 33.64 -7.94 5.16
CA ASP A 395 33.17 -8.07 6.55
C ASP A 395 33.18 -6.66 7.18
N PRO A 396 32.17 -5.84 6.85
CA PRO A 396 32.11 -4.46 7.29
C PRO A 396 31.88 -4.38 8.80
N GLN A 397 32.66 -3.54 9.47
CA GLN A 397 32.57 -3.36 10.92
C GLN A 397 32.01 -1.97 11.24
N TYR A 398 31.27 -1.86 12.36
CA TYR A 398 30.83 -0.56 12.86
C TYR A 398 31.99 0.16 13.52
N HIS A 399 32.42 1.27 12.91
CA HIS A 399 33.48 2.12 13.45
C HIS A 399 32.89 3.31 14.24
N GLU A 400 31.67 3.73 13.89
CA GLU A 400 31.01 4.92 14.42
C GLU A 400 29.53 4.61 14.65
N ALA A 401 28.94 5.13 15.75
CA ALA A 401 27.60 4.76 16.20
C ALA A 401 26.45 5.21 15.26
N SER A 402 26.72 6.11 14.32
CA SER A 402 25.72 6.73 13.44
C SER A 402 26.00 6.55 11.95
N GLN A 403 27.06 5.82 11.57
CA GLN A 403 27.40 5.53 10.18
C GLN A 403 27.20 4.04 9.86
N LEU A 404 27.05 3.75 8.57
CA LEU A 404 27.04 2.38 8.08
C LEU A 404 28.36 1.68 8.44
N PRO A 405 28.31 0.37 8.72
CA PRO A 405 29.54 -0.39 8.89
C PRO A 405 30.29 -0.38 7.55
N TYR A 406 31.60 -0.22 7.62
CA TYR A 406 32.44 -0.19 6.43
C TYR A 406 33.72 -0.99 6.68
N GLN A 407 34.38 -1.34 5.59
CA GLN A 407 35.70 -1.96 5.61
C GLN A 407 36.64 -1.14 4.75
N ASN A 408 37.78 -0.76 5.32
CA ASN A 408 38.81 -0.02 4.59
C ASN A 408 39.65 -0.98 3.75
N PHE A 409 39.76 -0.69 2.45
CA PHE A 409 40.64 -1.42 1.54
C PHE A 409 41.82 -0.54 1.14
N THR A 410 43.03 -1.06 1.32
CA THR A 410 44.25 -0.46 0.77
C THR A 410 44.70 -1.31 -0.40
N VAL A 411 44.77 -0.70 -1.58
CA VAL A 411 45.16 -1.38 -2.83
C VAL A 411 46.30 -0.63 -3.50
N THR A 412 47.21 -1.37 -4.15
CA THR A 412 48.33 -0.78 -4.88
C THR A 412 48.00 -0.70 -6.35
N VAL A 413 48.12 0.49 -6.95
CA VAL A 413 47.94 0.68 -8.39
C VAL A 413 49.12 0.04 -9.14
N PRO A 414 48.88 -0.89 -10.08
CA PRO A 414 49.93 -1.53 -10.85
C PRO A 414 50.72 -0.54 -11.71
N THR A 415 52.04 -0.73 -11.80
CA THR A 415 52.95 0.13 -12.58
C THR A 415 52.71 0.09 -14.09
N LEU A 416 51.98 -0.93 -14.58
CA LEU A 416 51.58 -1.12 -15.98
C LEU A 416 50.41 -0.21 -16.40
N ILE A 417 49.79 0.50 -15.45
CA ILE A 417 48.65 1.39 -15.74
C ILE A 417 49.16 2.77 -16.16
N THR A 418 48.76 3.19 -17.35
CA THR A 418 49.06 4.53 -17.88
C THR A 418 48.48 5.62 -16.97
N ALA A 419 49.34 6.55 -16.56
CA ALA A 419 48.94 7.73 -15.79
C ALA A 419 47.96 8.61 -16.58
N GLY A 420 46.90 9.06 -15.92
CA GLY A 420 45.84 9.87 -16.53
C GLY A 420 44.49 9.58 -15.87
N ASN A 421 43.41 9.92 -16.58
CA ASN A 421 42.06 9.61 -16.12
C ASN A 421 41.88 8.10 -15.96
N GLY A 422 41.23 7.69 -14.89
CA GLY A 422 40.90 6.31 -14.60
C GLY A 422 39.66 6.22 -13.74
N GLN A 423 39.08 5.03 -13.70
CA GLN A 423 37.91 4.72 -12.89
C GLN A 423 38.16 3.51 -12.01
N ILE A 424 37.59 3.54 -10.80
CA ILE A 424 37.54 2.42 -9.88
C ILE A 424 36.16 1.78 -10.02
N ASN A 425 36.14 0.48 -10.28
CA ASN A 425 34.91 -0.30 -10.40
C ASN A 425 34.81 -1.26 -9.22
N ILE A 426 33.63 -1.36 -8.62
CA ILE A 426 33.37 -2.21 -7.46
C ILE A 426 32.23 -3.15 -7.82
N ALA A 427 32.47 -4.45 -7.70
CA ALA A 427 31.45 -5.47 -7.80
C ALA A 427 31.26 -6.14 -6.43
N ASN A 428 30.03 -6.18 -5.96
CA ASN A 428 29.65 -6.95 -4.79
C ASN A 428 28.98 -8.25 -5.27
N VAL A 429 29.54 -9.40 -4.87
CA VAL A 429 29.04 -10.73 -5.22
C VAL A 429 28.40 -11.35 -3.98
N VAL A 430 27.08 -11.53 -4.07
CA VAL A 430 26.28 -12.17 -3.03
C VAL A 430 25.75 -13.51 -3.51
N LEU A 431 25.83 -14.54 -2.65
CA LEU A 431 25.18 -15.83 -2.84
C LEU A 431 23.74 -15.67 -2.37
N VAL A 432 22.81 -15.72 -3.30
CA VAL A 432 21.39 -15.73 -2.98
C VAL A 432 20.97 -17.20 -2.86
N GLY A 433 20.84 -17.69 -1.63
CA GLY A 433 20.41 -19.06 -1.38
C GLY A 433 18.89 -19.18 -1.41
N VAL A 434 18.34 -19.98 -2.32
CA VAL A 434 16.93 -20.42 -2.26
C VAL A 434 16.88 -21.76 -1.55
N SER A 435 16.44 -21.83 -0.28
CA SER A 435 16.19 -23.12 0.34
C SER A 435 14.79 -23.62 -0.07
N ILE A 436 14.75 -24.63 -0.92
CA ILE A 436 13.54 -25.43 -1.10
C ILE A 436 13.56 -26.49 0.00
N LEU A 437 12.96 -26.16 1.15
CA LEU A 437 12.48 -27.16 2.12
C LEU A 437 10.97 -27.21 2.08
#